data_AF-A0A974CAR4-F1
#
_entry.id   AF-A0A974CAR4-F1
#
_cell.length_a   1.000
_cell.length_b   1.000
_cell.length_c   1.000
_cell.angle_alpha   90.00
_cell.angle_beta   90.00
_cell.angle_gamma   90.00
#
_symmetry.space_group_name_H-M   'P 1'
#
loop_
_entity.id
_entity.type
_entity.pdbx_description
1 polymer ?
#
loop_
_entity_poly.entity_id
_entity_poly.type
_entity_poly.pdbx_seq_one_letter_code
_entity_poly.pdbx_strand_id
1 'polypeptide(L)'
;MFHVNGKKKLLAEFRNHKFITVNKNYFLNRLEKADDGTSLRIRELKLEDSGIFTAHILVNGRKRDISYIIAVFESIPTPVIEVTFDENSTDVCHLHCSVPSNSTKLSYSWVYRDNGTDILYANGNTISISLRNMSLGAEFFCLVQNPAHRNIVSLLLKSLGERQTDVRKEIQTETQTK
;
A
#
# COMPACT_ATOMS: atom_id res chain seq x y z
N MET A 1 -0.81 1.19 -16.01
CA MET A 1 0.26 0.49 -16.75
C MET A 1 1.59 1.06 -16.29
N PHE A 2 2.53 0.25 -15.77
CA PHE A 2 3.83 0.76 -15.30
C PHE A 2 4.73 1.03 -16.49
N HIS A 3 4.93 2.30 -16.83
CA HIS A 3 5.90 2.70 -17.84
C HIS A 3 7.26 2.84 -17.18
N VAL A 4 8.05 1.76 -17.23
CA VAL A 4 9.49 1.88 -16.97
C VAL A 4 10.14 2.31 -18.28
N ASN A 5 10.34 3.62 -18.47
CA ASN A 5 11.18 4.10 -19.56
C ASN A 5 12.63 3.71 -19.26
N GLY A 6 13.06 2.56 -19.78
CA GLY A 6 14.35 1.99 -19.44
C GLY A 6 14.89 1.05 -20.52
N LYS A 7 16.21 0.96 -20.58
CA LYS A 7 16.91 0.00 -21.44
C LYS A 7 16.60 -1.42 -20.96
N LYS A 8 16.23 -2.31 -21.89
CA LYS A 8 16.06 -3.74 -21.61
C LYS A 8 17.38 -4.33 -21.11
N LYS A 9 17.34 -5.00 -19.95
CA LYS A 9 18.50 -5.66 -19.33
C LYS A 9 18.40 -7.16 -19.58
N LEU A 10 19.33 -7.71 -20.35
CA LEU A 10 19.41 -9.16 -20.59
C LEU A 10 19.94 -9.86 -19.33
N LEU A 11 19.13 -10.73 -18.73
CA LEU A 11 19.51 -11.50 -17.53
C LEU A 11 19.98 -12.92 -17.85
N ALA A 12 19.31 -13.58 -18.80
CA ALA A 12 19.56 -14.99 -19.06
C ALA A 12 19.25 -15.40 -20.50
N GLU A 13 19.73 -16.59 -20.84
CA GLU A 13 19.36 -17.32 -22.04
C GLU A 13 18.78 -18.68 -21.64
N PHE A 14 17.67 -19.07 -22.26
CA PHE A 14 17.12 -20.41 -22.16
C PHE A 14 17.62 -21.24 -23.34
N ARG A 15 18.44 -22.26 -23.06
CA ARG A 15 18.94 -23.21 -24.05
C ARG A 15 19.10 -24.57 -23.40
N ASN A 16 19.02 -25.66 -24.17
CA ASN A 16 19.10 -27.02 -23.66
C ASN A 16 18.14 -27.26 -22.47
N HIS A 17 16.92 -26.72 -22.59
CA HIS A 17 15.85 -26.81 -21.59
C HIS A 17 16.16 -26.16 -20.23
N LYS A 18 17.14 -25.25 -20.13
CA LYS A 18 17.49 -24.58 -18.87
C LYS A 18 17.86 -23.11 -19.08
N PHE A 19 17.58 -22.28 -18.07
CA PHE A 19 18.10 -20.91 -18.00
C PHE A 19 19.57 -20.87 -17.60
N ILE A 20 20.32 -20.01 -18.28
CA ILE A 20 21.72 -19.71 -18.03
C ILE A 20 21.86 -18.19 -17.90
N THR A 21 22.31 -17.74 -16.74
CA THR A 21 22.52 -16.31 -16.46
C THR A 21 23.69 -15.78 -17.30
N VAL A 22 23.48 -14.70 -18.04
CA VAL A 22 24.52 -14.10 -18.91
C VAL A 22 25.14 -12.84 -18.34
N ASN A 23 24.41 -12.11 -17.49
CA ASN A 23 24.91 -10.90 -16.86
C ASN A 23 24.86 -11.05 -15.34
N LYS A 24 25.92 -11.64 -14.79
CA LYS A 24 26.04 -11.94 -13.35
C LYS A 24 26.22 -10.69 -12.48
N ASN A 25 26.45 -9.53 -13.10
CA ASN A 25 26.59 -8.26 -12.37
C ASN A 25 25.23 -7.72 -11.94
N TYR A 26 24.16 -8.03 -12.67
CA TYR A 26 22.80 -7.75 -12.21
C TYR A 26 22.43 -8.75 -11.12
N PHE A 27 21.92 -8.24 -9.99
CA PHE A 27 21.48 -9.04 -8.85
C PHE A 27 22.57 -9.99 -8.32
N LEU A 28 23.80 -9.48 -8.17
CA LEU A 28 24.92 -10.27 -7.65
C LEU A 28 24.53 -10.98 -6.35
N ASN A 29 24.74 -12.30 -6.32
CA ASN A 29 24.37 -13.21 -5.21
C ASN A 29 22.87 -13.28 -4.87
N ARG A 30 22.00 -12.64 -5.66
CA ARG A 30 20.54 -12.59 -5.46
C ARG A 30 19.73 -13.21 -6.60
N LEU A 31 20.35 -13.48 -7.76
CA LEU A 31 19.70 -14.16 -8.88
C LEU A 31 19.96 -15.67 -8.83
N GLU A 32 18.91 -16.41 -8.53
CA GLU A 32 18.90 -17.86 -8.43
C GLU A 32 18.13 -18.47 -9.61
N LYS A 33 18.50 -19.69 -9.97
CA LYS A 33 17.73 -20.52 -10.91
C LYS A 33 16.88 -21.48 -10.08
N ALA A 34 15.63 -21.68 -10.46
CA ALA A 34 14.82 -22.73 -9.87
C ALA A 34 15.41 -24.12 -10.20
N ASP A 35 15.13 -25.11 -9.35
CA ASP A 35 15.70 -26.46 -9.45
C ASP A 35 15.36 -27.15 -10.78
N ASP A 36 14.18 -26.85 -11.33
CA ASP A 36 13.72 -27.33 -12.63
C ASP A 36 14.47 -26.68 -13.82
N GLY A 37 15.22 -25.61 -13.57
CA GLY A 37 15.94 -24.82 -14.56
C GLY A 37 15.06 -23.95 -15.45
N THR A 38 13.75 -23.86 -15.20
CA THR A 38 12.78 -23.16 -16.07
C THR A 38 12.33 -21.82 -15.52
N SER A 39 12.83 -21.41 -14.35
CA SER A 39 12.50 -20.13 -13.74
C SER A 39 13.73 -19.45 -13.14
N LEU A 40 13.66 -18.12 -13.06
CA LEU A 40 14.64 -17.29 -12.36
C LEU A 40 13.97 -16.65 -11.15
N ARG A 41 14.66 -16.66 -10.01
CA ARG A 41 14.22 -16.02 -8.78
C ARG A 41 15.20 -14.93 -8.41
N ILE A 42 14.69 -13.71 -8.19
CA ILE A 42 15.47 -12.61 -7.61
C ILE A 42 15.10 -12.53 -6.13
N ARG A 43 16.09 -12.68 -5.25
CA ARG A 43 15.93 -12.53 -3.81
C ARG A 43 16.21 -11.11 -3.35
N GLU A 44 15.72 -10.79 -2.15
CA GLU A 44 16.07 -9.56 -1.42
C GLU A 44 15.95 -8.33 -2.32
N LEU A 45 14.75 -8.16 -2.89
CA LEU A 45 14.44 -7.08 -3.82
C LEU A 45 14.68 -5.72 -3.18
N LYS A 46 15.23 -4.81 -3.97
CA LYS A 46 15.48 -3.42 -3.61
C LYS A 46 14.69 -2.50 -4.53
N LEU A 47 14.43 -1.26 -4.12
CA LEU A 47 13.62 -0.33 -4.92
C LEU A 47 14.26 -0.06 -6.29
N GLU A 48 15.60 0.05 -6.33
CA GLU A 48 16.39 0.25 -7.54
C GLU A 48 16.40 -0.94 -8.50
N ASP A 49 15.89 -2.10 -8.08
CA ASP A 49 15.77 -3.28 -8.92
C ASP A 49 14.64 -3.16 -9.95
N SER A 50 13.78 -2.14 -9.84
CA SER A 50 12.74 -1.86 -10.82
C SER A 50 13.34 -1.66 -12.23
N GLY A 51 12.76 -2.30 -13.24
CA GLY A 51 13.39 -2.35 -14.55
C GLY A 51 12.65 -3.20 -15.57
N ILE A 52 13.12 -3.14 -16.82
CA ILE A 52 12.73 -4.09 -17.86
C ILE A 52 13.82 -5.14 -17.99
N PHE A 53 13.47 -6.40 -17.78
CA PHE A 53 14.38 -7.52 -17.85
C PHE A 53 13.96 -8.48 -18.95
N THR A 54 14.95 -8.95 -19.71
CA THR A 54 14.74 -9.79 -20.87
C THR A 54 15.51 -11.10 -20.71
N ALA A 55 14.93 -12.18 -21.22
CA ALA A 55 15.64 -13.42 -21.45
C ALA A 55 15.52 -13.83 -22.93
N HIS A 56 16.61 -14.33 -23.52
CA HIS A 56 16.57 -14.93 -24.85
C HIS A 56 16.18 -16.39 -24.73
N ILE A 57 15.26 -16.85 -25.56
CA ILE A 57 14.79 -18.22 -25.63
C ILE A 57 15.26 -18.83 -26.94
N LEU A 58 16.10 -19.87 -26.86
CA LEU A 58 16.60 -20.62 -28.00
C LEU A 58 16.00 -22.03 -27.98
N VAL A 59 15.06 -22.30 -28.88
CA VAL A 59 14.40 -23.61 -29.03
C VAL A 59 14.36 -23.97 -30.50
N ASN A 60 14.81 -25.18 -30.86
CA ASN A 60 14.84 -25.69 -32.24
C ASN A 60 15.48 -24.71 -33.24
N GLY A 61 16.59 -24.07 -32.85
CA GLY A 61 17.30 -23.08 -33.68
C GLY A 61 16.60 -21.73 -33.84
N ARG A 62 15.43 -21.53 -33.23
CA ARG A 62 14.69 -20.25 -33.25
C ARG A 62 14.97 -19.46 -31.98
N LYS A 63 15.35 -18.19 -32.16
CA LYS A 63 15.55 -17.23 -31.06
C LYS A 63 14.29 -16.38 -30.88
N ARG A 64 13.85 -16.22 -29.63
CA ARG A 64 12.77 -15.31 -29.23
C ARG A 64 13.15 -14.60 -27.95
N ASP A 65 12.61 -13.41 -27.73
CA ASP A 65 12.84 -12.67 -26.49
C ASP A 65 11.56 -12.66 -25.66
N ILE A 66 11.70 -12.91 -24.36
CA ILE A 66 10.65 -12.65 -23.39
C ILE A 66 11.09 -11.51 -22.49
N SER A 67 10.23 -10.53 -22.25
CA SER A 67 10.55 -9.35 -21.44
C SER A 67 9.50 -9.14 -20.36
N TYR A 68 9.96 -8.81 -19.15
CA TYR A 68 9.11 -8.52 -18.00
C TYR A 68 9.46 -7.14 -17.44
N ILE A 69 8.43 -6.44 -17.00
CA ILE A 69 8.58 -5.20 -16.21
C ILE A 69 8.51 -5.61 -14.75
N ILE A 70 9.59 -5.37 -14.01
CA ILE A 70 9.63 -5.54 -12.56
C ILE A 70 9.47 -4.15 -11.94
N ALA A 71 8.46 -3.99 -11.08
CA ALA A 71 8.26 -2.79 -10.27
C ALA A 71 8.28 -3.21 -8.80
N VAL A 72 9.25 -2.66 -8.06
CA VAL A 72 9.39 -2.91 -6.62
C VAL A 72 8.79 -1.73 -5.87
N PHE A 73 8.02 -2.02 -4.83
CA PHE A 73 7.35 -1.02 -3.99
C PHE A 73 7.85 -1.13 -2.56
N GLU A 74 7.85 -0.01 -1.86
CA GLU A 74 8.10 0.01 -0.42
C GLU A 74 7.01 -0.76 0.31
N SER A 75 7.40 -1.42 1.41
CA SER A 75 6.40 -1.89 2.38
C SER A 75 5.68 -0.68 2.96
N ILE A 76 4.39 -0.84 3.27
CA ILE A 76 3.56 0.24 3.81
C ILE A 76 3.62 0.13 5.33
N PRO A 77 4.19 1.11 6.05
CA PRO A 77 4.12 1.17 7.50
C PRO A 77 2.66 1.13 8.00
N THR A 78 2.47 0.86 9.28
CA THR A 78 1.12 0.89 9.87
C THR A 78 0.52 2.28 9.71
N PRO A 79 -0.67 2.40 9.07
CA PRO A 79 -1.35 3.68 8.94
C PRO A 79 -1.84 4.20 10.30
N VAL A 80 -2.01 5.52 10.38
CA VAL A 80 -2.55 6.22 11.54
C VAL A 80 -3.83 6.93 11.11
N ILE A 81 -4.87 6.86 11.96
CA ILE A 81 -6.08 7.64 11.78
C ILE A 81 -6.05 8.81 12.76
N GLU A 82 -6.03 10.01 12.19
CA GLU A 82 -6.24 11.27 12.88
C GLU A 82 -7.71 11.66 12.79
N VAL A 83 -8.22 12.27 13.86
CA VAL A 83 -9.62 12.66 13.98
C VAL A 83 -9.65 14.13 14.29
N THR A 84 -10.35 14.90 13.46
CA THR A 84 -10.64 16.31 13.72
C THR A 84 -12.15 16.53 13.73
N PHE A 85 -12.61 17.49 14.53
CA PHE A 85 -14.02 17.85 14.58
C PHE A 85 -14.22 19.18 13.86
N ASP A 86 -15.39 19.36 13.25
CA ASP A 86 -15.76 20.64 12.66
C ASP A 86 -15.96 21.66 13.79
N GLU A 87 -15.34 22.84 13.67
CA GLU A 87 -15.48 23.94 14.63
C GLU A 87 -16.94 24.38 14.80
N ASN A 88 -17.74 24.28 13.73
CA ASN A 88 -19.13 24.71 13.69
C ASN A 88 -20.12 23.59 14.03
N SER A 89 -19.66 22.34 14.13
CA SER A 89 -20.52 21.19 14.37
C SER A 89 -19.78 20.06 15.08
N THR A 90 -20.13 19.85 16.34
CA THR A 90 -19.60 18.72 17.13
C THR A 90 -20.06 17.35 16.63
N ASP A 91 -21.07 17.31 15.75
CA ASP A 91 -21.61 16.09 15.18
C ASP A 91 -20.90 15.64 13.90
N VAL A 92 -20.07 16.50 13.31
CA VAL A 92 -19.28 16.19 12.12
C VAL A 92 -17.83 16.05 12.53
N CYS A 93 -17.23 14.93 12.14
CA CYS A 93 -15.79 14.76 12.26
C CYS A 93 -15.17 14.30 10.94
N HIS A 94 -13.92 14.67 10.76
CA HIS A 94 -13.09 14.27 9.64
C HIS A 94 -12.10 13.21 10.11
N LEU A 95 -12.11 12.08 9.42
CA LEU A 95 -11.14 11.02 9.63
C LEU A 95 -10.07 11.17 8.55
N HIS A 96 -8.84 11.46 8.97
CA HIS A 96 -7.70 11.54 8.08
C HIS A 96 -6.79 10.34 8.31
N CYS A 97 -6.57 9.56 7.26
CA CYS A 97 -5.67 8.42 7.32
C CYS A 97 -4.35 8.77 6.64
N SER A 98 -3.26 8.63 7.39
CA SER A 98 -1.92 8.91 6.93
C SER A 98 -1.03 7.68 7.13
N VAL A 99 0.01 7.59 6.31
CA VAL A 99 1.11 6.65 6.51
C VAL A 99 2.38 7.48 6.59
N PRO A 100 3.31 7.19 7.52
CA PRO A 100 4.62 7.85 7.57
C PRO A 100 5.50 7.36 6.41
N SER A 101 5.11 7.70 5.18
CA SER A 101 5.79 7.33 3.93
C SER A 101 5.66 8.46 2.92
N ASN A 102 6.73 8.71 2.17
CA ASN A 102 6.75 9.68 1.07
C ASN A 102 6.28 9.07 -0.26
N SER A 103 5.72 7.85 -0.25
CA SER A 103 5.30 7.15 -1.46
C SER A 103 4.10 7.82 -2.10
N THR A 104 4.25 8.25 -3.35
CA THR A 104 3.17 8.82 -4.17
C THR A 104 2.29 7.76 -4.85
N LYS A 105 2.59 6.46 -4.63
CA LYS A 105 1.90 5.33 -5.27
C LYS A 105 0.92 4.64 -4.33
N LEU A 106 0.49 5.33 -3.28
CA LEU A 106 -0.49 4.84 -2.32
C LEU A 106 -1.89 5.20 -2.78
N SER A 107 -2.82 4.29 -2.53
CA SER A 107 -4.26 4.51 -2.66
C SER A 107 -4.92 4.22 -1.33
N TYR A 108 -5.94 5.01 -1.01
CA TYR A 108 -6.64 4.99 0.25
C TYR A 108 -8.12 4.70 -0.01
N SER A 109 -8.70 3.87 0.85
CA SER A 109 -10.12 3.59 0.85
C SER A 109 -10.60 3.36 2.27
N TRP A 110 -11.87 3.64 2.51
CA TRP A 110 -12.51 3.52 3.81
C TRP A 110 -13.60 2.47 3.74
N VAL A 111 -13.57 1.53 4.69
CA VAL A 111 -14.64 0.57 4.91
C VAL A 111 -15.34 0.91 6.21
N TYR A 112 -16.66 0.96 6.16
CA TYR A 112 -17.51 1.10 7.32
C TYR A 112 -18.07 -0.28 7.68
N ARG A 113 -17.96 -0.66 8.95
CA ARG A 113 -18.51 -1.90 9.49
C ARG A 113 -19.54 -1.57 10.55
N ASP A 114 -20.78 -2.03 10.33
CA ASP A 114 -21.81 -2.05 11.36
C ASP A 114 -22.45 -3.43 11.45
N ASN A 115 -22.60 -3.93 12.67
CA ASN A 115 -23.13 -5.26 12.97
C ASN A 115 -22.50 -6.39 12.11
N GLY A 116 -21.19 -6.32 11.87
CA GLY A 116 -20.43 -7.31 11.09
C GLY A 116 -20.55 -7.19 9.56
N THR A 117 -21.26 -6.20 9.04
CA THR A 117 -21.39 -5.97 7.59
C THR A 117 -20.40 -4.92 7.12
N ASP A 118 -19.50 -5.29 6.21
CA ASP A 118 -18.51 -4.38 5.61
C ASP A 118 -19.06 -3.71 4.35
N ILE A 119 -18.98 -2.38 4.32
CA ILE A 119 -19.41 -1.57 3.18
C ILE A 119 -18.26 -0.64 2.79
N LEU A 120 -17.93 -0.58 1.49
CA LEU A 120 -17.05 0.45 0.98
C LEU A 120 -17.72 1.81 1.18
N TYR A 121 -17.16 2.62 2.07
CA TYR A 121 -17.72 3.92 2.42
C TYR A 121 -17.29 4.99 1.41
N ALA A 122 -15.98 5.13 1.19
CA ALA A 122 -15.43 6.11 0.27
C ALA A 122 -14.00 5.78 -0.15
N ASN A 123 -13.53 6.44 -1.20
CA ASN A 123 -12.12 6.47 -1.60
C ASN A 123 -11.48 7.79 -1.17
N GLY A 124 -10.15 7.78 -1.02
CA GLY A 124 -9.38 8.94 -0.55
C GLY A 124 -8.86 8.77 0.87
N ASN A 125 -7.91 9.62 1.26
CA ASN A 125 -7.27 9.56 2.56
C ASN A 125 -8.08 10.24 3.66
N THR A 126 -8.93 11.20 3.31
CA THR A 126 -9.81 11.91 4.25
C THR A 126 -11.27 11.64 3.93
N ILE A 127 -12.06 11.36 4.96
CA ILE A 127 -13.53 11.28 4.87
C ILE A 127 -14.17 12.16 5.94
N SER A 128 -15.38 12.64 5.65
CA SER A 128 -16.22 13.33 6.63
C SER A 128 -17.36 12.39 7.03
N ILE A 129 -17.63 12.30 8.32
CA ILE A 129 -18.71 11.48 8.87
C ILE A 129 -19.58 12.32 9.80
N SER A 130 -20.89 12.05 9.78
CA SER A 130 -21.82 12.60 10.77
C SER A 130 -22.10 11.55 11.82
N LEU A 131 -21.68 11.80 13.06
CA LEU A 131 -21.79 10.86 14.19
C LEU A 131 -23.25 10.50 14.50
N ARG A 132 -24.21 11.39 14.22
CA ARG A 132 -25.65 11.15 14.41
C ARG A 132 -26.19 10.01 13.55
N ASN A 133 -25.58 9.76 12.41
CA ASN A 133 -26.03 8.74 11.45
C ASN A 133 -25.33 7.39 11.66
N MET A 134 -24.50 7.26 12.69
CA MET A 134 -23.64 6.11 12.88
C MET A 134 -23.94 5.41 14.20
N SER A 135 -23.91 4.07 14.18
CA SER A 135 -24.02 3.24 15.37
C SER A 135 -22.77 3.38 16.26
N LEU A 136 -22.93 3.50 17.58
CA LEU A 136 -21.82 3.63 18.54
C LEU A 136 -20.82 2.45 18.51
N GLY A 137 -21.29 1.27 18.12
CA GLY A 137 -20.47 0.06 17.97
C GLY A 137 -19.84 -0.11 16.59
N ALA A 138 -20.05 0.83 15.67
CA ALA A 138 -19.51 0.72 14.32
C ALA A 138 -18.03 1.10 14.27
N GLU A 139 -17.34 0.53 13.29
CA GLU A 139 -15.90 0.69 13.07
C GLU A 139 -15.64 1.23 11.67
N PHE A 140 -14.69 2.16 11.59
CA PHE A 140 -14.10 2.59 10.33
C PHE A 140 -12.75 1.94 10.14
N PHE A 141 -12.50 1.41 8.96
CA PHE A 141 -11.22 0.88 8.55
C PHE A 141 -10.64 1.78 7.47
N CYS A 142 -9.44 2.29 7.71
CA CYS A 142 -8.64 2.84 6.63
C CYS A 142 -7.80 1.73 6.02
N LEU A 143 -8.00 1.48 4.72
CA LEU A 143 -7.17 0.58 3.93
C LEU A 143 -6.24 1.43 3.07
N VAL A 144 -4.94 1.22 3.25
CA VAL A 144 -3.90 1.86 2.44
C VAL A 144 -3.17 0.79 1.66
N GLN A 145 -3.06 0.97 0.35
CA GLN A 145 -2.43 -0.03 -0.50
C GLN A 145 -1.60 0.58 -1.62
N ASN A 146 -0.57 -0.17 -1.99
CA ASN A 146 0.15 -0.04 -3.23
C ASN A 146 -0.05 -1.35 -4.02
N PRO A 147 0.44 -1.44 -5.26
CA PRO A 147 0.24 -2.63 -6.11
C PRO A 147 0.78 -3.95 -5.55
N ALA A 148 1.68 -3.92 -4.57
CA ALA A 148 2.34 -5.10 -4.00
C ALA A 148 2.00 -5.37 -2.53
N HIS A 149 1.47 -4.39 -1.80
CA HIS A 149 1.25 -4.47 -0.36
C HIS A 149 0.01 -3.67 0.06
N ARG A 150 -0.71 -4.16 1.07
CA ARG A 150 -1.87 -3.51 1.67
C ARG A 150 -1.71 -3.53 3.19
N ASN A 151 -2.02 -2.41 3.82
CA ASN A 151 -2.08 -2.28 5.27
C ASN A 151 -3.43 -1.69 5.68
N ILE A 152 -3.85 -1.94 6.92
CA ILE A 152 -5.16 -1.58 7.44
C ILE A 152 -5.05 -1.12 8.89
N VAL A 153 -5.84 -0.12 9.26
CA VAL A 153 -6.02 0.30 10.64
C VAL A 153 -7.50 0.59 10.89
N SER A 154 -7.96 0.32 12.10
CA SER A 154 -9.36 0.50 12.50
C SER A 154 -9.52 1.60 13.54
N LEU A 155 -10.69 2.23 13.52
CA LEU A 155 -11.15 3.20 14.50
C LEU A 155 -12.57 2.83 14.95
N LEU A 156 -12.73 2.52 16.23
CA LEU A 156 -14.03 2.27 16.84
C LEU A 156 -14.70 3.59 17.23
N LEU A 157 -15.93 3.84 16.79
CA LEU A 157 -16.60 5.13 17.01
C LEU A 157 -16.86 5.45 18.48
N LYS A 158 -17.04 4.46 19.35
CA LYS A 158 -17.14 4.69 20.81
C LYS A 158 -15.97 5.52 21.35
N SER A 159 -14.76 5.34 20.81
CA SER A 159 -13.58 6.09 21.23
C SER A 159 -13.63 7.59 20.87
N LEU A 160 -14.47 7.98 19.91
CA LEU A 160 -14.68 9.38 19.53
C LEU A 160 -15.55 10.13 20.53
N GLY A 161 -16.57 9.45 21.08
CA GLY A 161 -17.43 10.04 22.11
C GLY A 161 -16.67 10.37 23.39
N GLU A 162 -15.72 9.52 23.78
CA GLU A 162 -14.84 9.75 24.94
C GLU A 162 -13.89 10.93 24.69
N ARG A 163 -13.23 11.00 23.53
CA ARG A 163 -12.37 12.14 23.16
C ARG A 163 -13.14 13.46 23.09
N GLN A 164 -14.38 13.45 22.59
CA GLN A 164 -15.24 14.63 22.59
C GLN A 164 -15.54 15.10 24.02
N THR A 165 -15.78 14.19 24.97
CA THR A 165 -16.00 14.58 26.36
C THR A 165 -14.78 15.21 27.01
N ASP A 166 -13.56 14.79 26.66
CA ASP A 166 -12.33 15.39 27.20
C ASP A 166 -12.01 16.75 26.56
N VAL A 167 -12.16 16.91 25.23
CA VAL A 167 -12.03 18.22 24.57
C VAL A 167 -13.03 19.23 25.12
N ARG A 168 -14.28 18.80 25.38
CA ARG A 168 -15.29 19.66 25.99
C ARG A 168 -14.91 20.11 27.40
N LYS A 169 -14.25 19.24 28.19
CA LYS A 169 -13.72 19.61 29.51
C LYS A 169 -12.60 20.64 29.37
N GLU A 170 -11.65 20.46 28.45
CA GLU A 170 -10.55 21.44 28.22
C GLU A 170 -11.08 22.83 27.88
N ILE A 171 -12.02 22.94 26.92
CA ILE A 171 -12.64 24.24 26.55
C ILE A 171 -13.38 24.88 27.74
N GLN A 172 -14.09 24.08 28.54
CA GLN A 172 -14.77 24.59 29.74
C GLN A 172 -13.78 25.04 30.83
N THR A 173 -12.59 24.45 30.89
CA THR A 173 -11.57 24.78 31.89
C THR A 173 -10.80 26.06 31.52
N GLU A 174 -10.70 26.40 30.23
CA GLU A 174 -10.02 27.61 29.75
C GLU A 174 -10.87 28.89 29.81
N THR A 175 -12.18 28.82 30.10
CA THR A 175 -13.08 30.01 30.11
C THR A 175 -13.27 30.66 31.50
N GLN A 176 -12.41 30.40 32.50
CA GLN A 176 -12.46 31.12 33.79
C GLN A 176 -11.13 31.71 34.23
N THR A 177 -10.78 32.89 33.71
CA THR A 177 -10.19 34.09 34.40
C THR A 177 -9.83 35.10 33.30
N LYS A 178 -10.11 36.40 33.32
CA LYS A 178 -10.45 37.40 34.34
C LYS A 178 -11.18 38.54 33.63
#